data_AF-A0A5E4L3M8-F1
#
_entry.id   AF-A0A5E4L3M8-F1
#
_cell.length_a   1.000
_cell.length_b   1.000
_cell.length_c   1.000
_cell.angle_alpha   90.00
_cell.angle_beta   90.00
_cell.angle_gamma   90.00
#
_symmetry.space_group_name_H-M   'P 1'
#
loop_
_entity.id
_entity.type
_entity.pdbx_description
1 polymer ?
#
loop_
_entity_poly.entity_id
_entity_poly.type
_entity_poly.pdbx_seq_one_letter_code
_entity_poly.pdbx_strand_id
1 'polypeptide(L)' 'MSIKELEEEIIEIEKVKEHYKPGSLEWNNINAIITEKKRKLNRLKTQEDGEEDDVLIGCEGDCGSCGGGR' A
#
# COMPACT_ATOMS: atom_id res chain seq x y z
N MET A 1 11.85 -0.21 11.84
CA MET A 1 10.50 -0.76 11.61
C MET A 1 10.68 -1.96 10.70
N SER A 2 10.52 -3.14 11.27
CA SER A 2 10.64 -4.43 10.62
C SER A 2 9.36 -4.75 9.85
N ILE A 3 9.44 -5.64 8.86
CA ILE A 3 8.26 -6.10 8.10
C ILE A 3 7.16 -6.61 9.04
N LYS A 4 7.52 -7.44 10.03
CA LYS A 4 6.58 -7.98 11.03
C LYS A 4 5.88 -6.89 11.84
N GLU A 5 6.61 -5.87 12.29
CA GLU A 5 6.02 -4.75 13.05
C GLU A 5 5.01 -3.98 12.19
N LEU A 6 5.29 -3.80 10.90
CA LEU A 6 4.39 -3.12 9.98
C LEU A 6 3.15 -3.96 9.64
N GLU A 7 3.29 -5.29 9.55
CA GLU A 7 2.15 -6.22 9.38
C GLU A 7 1.22 -6.20 10.60
N GLU A 8 1.77 -6.24 11.81
CA GLU A 8 1.00 -6.15 13.04
C GLU A 8 0.26 -4.81 13.14
N GLU A 9 0.92 -3.70 12.81
CA GLU A 9 0.31 -2.37 12.81
C GLU A 9 -0.87 -2.28 11.80
N ILE A 10 -0.73 -2.88 10.62
CA ILE A 10 -1.83 -2.94 9.63
C ILE A 10 -3.03 -3.71 10.19
N ILE A 11 -2.79 -4.85 10.85
CA ILE A 11 -3.84 -5.68 11.45
C ILE A 11 -4.57 -4.92 12.56
N GLU A 12 -3.85 -4.20 13.42
CA GLU A 12 -4.46 -3.39 14.47
C GLU A 12 -5.34 -2.26 13.90
N ILE A 13 -4.87 -1.58 12.85
CA ILE A 13 -5.65 -0.54 12.18
C ILE A 13 -6.88 -1.12 11.47
N GLU A 14 -6.76 -2.33 10.89
CA GLU A 14 -7.90 -3.03 10.30
C GLU A 14 -8.99 -3.35 11.34
N LYS A 15 -8.62 -3.77 12.56
CA LYS A 15 -9.58 -3.93 13.67
C LYS A 15 -10.26 -2.62 14.03
N VAL A 16 -9.50 -1.52 14.10
CA VAL A 16 -10.07 -0.18 14.35
C VAL A 16 -11.08 0.18 13.25
N LYS A 17 -10.79 -0.13 11.99
CA LYS A 17 -11.69 0.12 10.84
C LYS A 17 -13.05 -0.57 10.97
N GLU A 18 -13.11 -1.76 11.56
CA GLU A 18 -14.36 -2.52 11.76
C GLU A 18 -15.38 -1.80 12.64
N HIS A 19 -14.93 -0.86 13.49
CA HIS A 19 -15.80 -0.05 14.32
C HIS A 19 -16.48 1.12 13.58
N TYR A 20 -16.07 1.39 12.34
CA TYR A 20 -16.61 2.49 11.54
C TYR A 20 -17.53 1.98 10.43
N LYS A 21 -18.54 2.78 10.10
CA LYS A 21 -19.49 2.45 9.04
C LYS A 21 -18.77 2.49 7.68
N PRO A 22 -18.89 1.43 6.85
CA PRO A 22 -18.34 1.45 5.49
C PRO A 22 -18.81 2.67 4.70
N GLY A 23 -17.86 3.36 4.07
CA GLY A 23 -18.11 4.59 3.31
C GLY A 23 -18.23 5.87 4.15
N SER A 24 -18.13 5.81 5.48
CA SER A 24 -17.98 7.02 6.30
C SER A 24 -16.63 7.69 6.05
N LEU A 25 -16.52 8.97 6.41
CA LEU A 25 -15.27 9.72 6.28
C LEU A 25 -14.14 9.03 7.05
N GLU A 26 -14.42 8.60 8.28
CA GLU A 26 -13.48 7.89 9.16
C GLU A 26 -13.05 6.55 8.56
N TRP A 27 -14.01 5.76 8.06
CA TRP A 27 -13.71 4.49 7.40
C TRP A 27 -12.83 4.69 6.17
N ASN A 28 -13.11 5.69 5.35
CA ASN A 28 -12.33 6.01 4.15
C ASN A 28 -10.92 6.50 4.52
N ASN A 29 -10.79 7.34 5.55
CA ASN A 29 -9.49 7.81 6.05
C ASN A 29 -8.64 6.65 6.57
N ILE A 30 -9.23 5.78 7.39
CA ILE A 30 -8.54 4.59 7.92
C ILE A 30 -8.16 3.64 6.77
N ASN A 31 -9.05 3.47 5.80
CA ASN A 31 -8.76 2.67 4.62
C ASN A 31 -7.57 3.21 3.82
N ALA A 32 -7.48 4.53 3.63
CA ALA A 32 -6.35 5.16 2.96
C ALA A 32 -5.03 4.92 3.71
N ILE A 33 -5.04 5.03 5.05
CA ILE A 33 -3.88 4.72 5.89
C ILE A 33 -3.44 3.25 5.72
N ILE A 34 -4.39 2.31 5.75
CA ILE A 34 -4.09 0.88 5.53
C ILE A 34 -3.48 0.66 4.14
N THR A 35 -4.03 1.28 3.10
CA THR A 35 -3.50 1.18 1.73
C THR A 35 -2.07 1.70 1.62
N GLU A 36 -1.76 2.84 2.24
CA GLU A 36 -0.40 3.38 2.25
C GLU A 36 0.58 2.44 2.96
N LYS A 37 0.19 1.91 4.12
CA LYS A 37 1.02 0.95 4.87
C LYS A 37 1.23 -0.35 4.10
N LYS A 38 0.20 -0.90 3.46
CA LYS A 38 0.33 -2.08 2.59
C LYS A 38 1.28 -1.82 1.41
N ARG A 39 1.23 -0.62 0.81
CA ARG A 39 2.19 -0.23 -0.24
C ARG A 39 3.63 -0.16 0.29
N LYS A 40 3.83 0.39 1.49
CA LYS A 40 5.15 0.42 2.14
C LYS A 40 5.65 -0.98 2.47
N LEU A 41 4.76 -1.85 2.96
CA LEU A 41 5.07 -3.25 3.25
C LEU A 41 5.50 -3.99 2.00
N ASN A 42 4.78 -3.80 0.88
CA ASN A 42 5.15 -4.41 -0.40
C ASN A 42 6.55 -3.98 -0.84
N ARG A 43 6.85 -2.67 -0.79
CA ARG A 43 8.18 -2.16 -1.12
C ARG A 43 9.31 -2.74 -0.26
N LEU A 44 9.06 -2.98 1.03
CA LEU A 44 10.03 -3.60 1.92
C LEU A 44 10.24 -5.08 1.58
N LYS A 45 9.16 -5.81 1.27
CA LYS A 45 9.23 -7.21 0.84
C LYS A 45 9.99 -7.36 -0.49
N THR A 46 9.70 -6.52 -1.49
CA THR A 46 10.40 -6.48 -2.79
C THR A 46 11.84 -5.94 -2.69
N GLN A 47 12.21 -5.25 -1.61
CA GLN A 47 13.62 -4.86 -1.39
C GLN A 47 14.45 -5.99 -0.77
N GLU A 48 13.83 -6.90 -0.01
CA GLU A 48 14.51 -8.11 0.50
C GLU A 48 14.58 -9.21 -0.56
N ASP A 49 13.55 -9.33 -1.39
CA ASP A 49 13.47 -10.26 -2.52
C ASP A 49 13.77 -9.47 -3.80
N GLY A 50 15.04 -9.39 -4.21
CA GLY A 50 15.53 -8.50 -5.27
C GLY A 50 15.04 -8.79 -6.70
N GLU A 51 13.73 -8.86 -6.91
CA GLU A 51 13.07 -8.95 -8.21
C GLU A 51 11.80 -8.05 -8.22
N GLU A 52 11.89 -6.98 -9.01
CA GLU A 52 10.83 -6.27 -9.74
C GLU A 52 9.43 -6.93 -9.72
N ASP A 53 8.50 -6.40 -8.89
CA ASP A 53 7.07 -6.73 -9.00
C ASP A 53 6.22 -5.47 -9.22
N ASP A 54 6.03 -5.18 -10.50
CA ASP A 54 5.06 -4.27 -11.12
C ASP A 54 3.61 -4.74 -10.88
N VAL A 55 3.14 -4.82 -9.64
CA VAL A 55 1.73 -5.14 -9.37
C VAL A 55 1.15 -4.29 -8.24
N LEU A 56 0.66 -3.11 -8.62
CA LEU A 56 -0.61 -2.53 -8.15
C LEU A 56 -0.97 -1.36 -9.09
N ILE A 57 -1.32 -1.73 -10.33
CA ILE A 57 -2.01 -0.88 -11.29
C ILE A 57 -3.37 -0.50 -10.68
N GLY A 58 -3.38 0.71 -10.14
CA GLY A 58 -4.51 1.41 -9.55
C GLY A 58 -4.13 2.87 -9.33
N CYS A 59 -3.39 3.45 -10.27
CA CYS A 59 -3.20 4.89 -10.39
C CYS A 59 -3.33 5.22 -11.88
N GLU A 60 -4.48 5.77 -12.26
CA GLU A 60 -4.61 6.60 -13.46
C GLU A 60 -3.49 7.65 -13.44
N GLY A 61 -2.54 7.49 -14.35
CA GLY A 61 -1.39 8.36 -14.46
C GLY A 61 -0.70 8.09 -15.78
N ASP A 62 -0.90 9.01 -16.72
CA ASP A 62 -0.22 9.11 -18.01
C ASP A 62 1.29 8.82 -17.85
N CYS A 63 1.72 7.60 -18.21
CA CYS A 63 3.13 7.24 -18.29
C CYS A 63 3.65 7.62 -19.69
N GLY A 64 3.77 8.93 -19.91
CA GLY A 64 4.44 9.49 -21.06
C GLY A 64 5.87 8.96 -21.17
N SER A 65 6.12 8.24 -22.27
CA SER A 65 7.39 8.15 -22.99
C SER A 65 8.65 7.84 -22.17
N CYS A 66 8.92 6.55 -21.92
CA CYS A 66 10.30 6.08 -21.76
C CYS A 66 11.00 6.10 -23.13
N GLY A 67 11.85 7.10 -23.33
CA GLY A 67 12.78 7.17 -24.47
C GLY A 67 13.77 6.01 -24.43
N GLY A 68 13.75 5.18 -25.48
CA GLY A 68 14.78 4.19 -25.77
C GLY A 68 15.69 4.73 -26.86
N GLY A 69 16.88 5.18 -26.49
CA GLY A 69 17.94 5.54 -27.42
C GLY A 69 18.70 4.30 -27.90
N ARG A 70 18.66 4.05 -29.20
CA ARG A 70 19.82 3.83 -30.09
C ARG A 70 19.38 3.72 -31.54
#